data_AF-G8TWP5-F1
#
_entry.id   AF-G8TWP5-F1
#
_cell.length_a   1.000
_cell.length_b   1.000
_cell.length_c   1.000
_cell.angle_alpha   90.00
_cell.angle_beta   90.00
_cell.angle_gamma   90.00
#
_symmetry.space_group_name_H-M   'P 1'
#
loop_
_entity.id
_entity.type
_entity.pdbx_description
1 polymer ?
#
loop_
_entity_poly.entity_id
_entity_poly.type
_entity_poly.pdbx_seq_one_letter_code
_entity_poly.pdbx_strand_id
1 'polypeptide(L)'
;MDERCPTCGSEDVVLTGPLTVESGPFSVVIVRGKQCTLCGNLQVMIPQATLVKMYPPGLRYLTEARRTRLQHRRQRRGRVFP
;
A
#
# COMPACT_ATOMS: atom_id res chain seq x y z
N MET A 1 9.61 25.54 6.11
CA MET A 1 8.29 24.88 6.15
C MET A 1 8.40 23.91 7.30
N ASP A 2 7.82 24.28 8.44
CA ASP A 2 8.15 23.69 9.74
C ASP A 2 7.76 22.22 9.77
N GLU A 3 8.73 21.34 10.06
CA GLU A 3 8.54 19.89 10.11
C GLU A 3 7.84 19.50 11.43
N ARG A 4 6.58 19.92 11.58
CA ARG A 4 5.75 19.53 12.72
C ARG A 4 5.08 18.18 12.49
N CYS A 5 4.95 17.42 13.55
CA CYS A 5 4.17 16.19 13.56
C CYS A 5 2.69 16.52 13.31
N PRO A 6 2.01 15.91 12.32
CA PRO A 6 0.60 16.20 12.06
C PRO A 6 -0.33 15.66 13.15
N THR A 7 0.15 14.75 14.00
CA THR A 7 -0.67 14.08 15.02
C THR A 7 -0.69 14.86 16.33
N CYS A 8 0.48 15.33 16.80
CA CYS A 8 0.59 16.02 18.09
C CYS A 8 1.10 17.47 17.98
N GLY A 9 1.48 17.95 16.79
CA GLY A 9 1.97 19.31 16.58
C GLY A 9 3.41 19.58 17.05
N SER A 10 4.07 18.60 17.68
CA SER A 10 5.47 18.73 18.14
C SER A 10 6.45 18.91 16.97
N GLU A 11 7.50 19.67 17.21
CA GLU A 11 8.65 19.89 16.31
C GLU A 11 9.72 18.80 16.45
N ASP A 12 9.54 17.87 17.39
CA ASP A 12 10.44 16.74 17.65
C ASP A 12 10.22 15.63 16.62
N VAL A 13 10.57 15.93 15.36
CA VAL A 13 10.48 15.02 14.22
C VAL A 13 11.88 14.73 13.69
N VAL A 14 12.22 13.45 13.63
CA VAL A 14 13.51 12.98 13.12
C VAL A 14 13.31 12.20 11.82
N LEU A 15 14.30 12.29 10.93
CA LEU A 15 14.34 11.45 9.74
C LEU A 15 14.79 10.04 10.13
N THR A 16 14.07 9.04 9.64
CA THR A 16 14.34 7.62 9.92
C THR A 16 14.50 6.83 8.63
N GLY A 17 15.33 5.78 8.63
CA GLY A 17 15.53 4.93 7.46
C GLY A 17 16.96 4.41 7.30
N PRO A 18 17.17 3.36 6.47
CA PRO A 18 16.14 2.55 5.81
C PRO A 18 15.40 1.65 6.81
N LEU A 19 14.08 1.49 6.63
CA LEU A 19 13.23 0.64 7.47
C LEU A 19 12.68 -0.50 6.63
N THR A 20 12.73 -1.72 7.15
CA THR A 20 12.01 -2.86 6.57
C THR A 20 10.75 -3.07 7.39
N VAL A 21 9.59 -2.92 6.75
CA VAL A 21 8.29 -3.19 7.38
C VAL A 21 7.78 -4.52 6.87
N GLU A 22 7.61 -5.46 7.78
CA GLU A 22 7.06 -6.78 7.51
C GLU A 22 5.62 -6.84 8.02
N SER A 23 4.69 -7.20 7.14
CA SER A 23 3.28 -7.35 7.47
C SER A 23 2.73 -8.59 6.78
N GLY A 24 2.73 -9.72 7.49
CA GLY A 24 2.28 -11.00 6.94
C GLY A 24 3.14 -11.44 5.74
N PRO A 25 2.55 -11.76 4.56
CA PRO A 25 3.32 -12.16 3.39
C PRO A 25 3.98 -10.98 2.64
N PHE A 26 3.86 -9.75 3.15
CA PHE A 26 4.38 -8.55 2.50
C PHE A 26 5.58 -7.99 3.26
N SER A 27 6.66 -7.70 2.54
CA SER A 27 7.81 -6.95 3.03
C SER A 27 7.97 -5.69 2.18
N VAL A 28 8.06 -4.54 2.84
CA VAL A 28 8.26 -3.23 2.20
C VAL A 28 9.51 -2.58 2.75
N VAL A 29 10.46 -2.30 1.85
CA VAL A 29 11.63 -1.50 2.16
C VAL A 29 11.28 -0.03 1.98
N ILE A 30 11.37 0.71 3.08
CA ILE A 30 11.12 2.14 3.15
C ILE A 30 12.47 2.83 3.21
N VAL A 31 12.82 3.52 2.13
CA VAL A 31 14.12 4.18 1.99
C VAL A 31 14.27 5.34 2.99
N ARG A 32 13.18 6.05 3.28
CA ARG A 32 13.17 7.20 4.20
C ARG A 32 11.77 7.42 4.79
N GLY A 33 11.75 7.78 6.07
CA GLY A 33 10.57 8.14 6.84
C GLY A 33 10.85 9.33 7.75
N LYS A 34 9.79 9.83 8.40
CA LYS A 34 9.81 10.85 9.44
C LYS A 34 9.12 10.28 10.67
N GLN A 35 9.80 10.27 11.80
CA GLN A 35 9.25 9.79 13.06
C GLN A 35 9.19 10.91 14.07
N CYS A 36 8.03 11.12 14.68
CA CYS A 36 7.92 11.96 15.86
C CYS A 36 8.42 11.20 17.09
N THR A 37 9.41 11.75 17.79
CA THR A 37 9.98 11.11 18.99
C THR A 37 9.04 11.22 20.20
N LEU A 38 8.13 12.20 20.20
CA LEU A 38 7.22 12.46 21.31
C LEU A 38 6.00 11.52 21.31
N CYS A 39 5.32 11.35 20.18
CA CYS A 39 4.11 10.52 20.09
C CYS A 39 4.29 9.21 19.31
N GLY A 40 5.48 8.97 18.74
CA GLY A 40 5.78 7.77 17.97
C GLY A 40 5.17 7.73 16.57
N ASN A 41 4.51 8.81 16.11
CA ASN A 41 3.92 8.86 14.78
C ASN A 41 5.00 8.70 13.69
N LEU A 42 4.85 7.70 12.83
CA LEU A 42 5.77 7.39 11.75
C LEU A 42 5.10 7.66 10.40
N GLN A 43 5.67 8.60 9.65
CA GLN A 43 5.31 8.88 8.27
C GLN A 43 6.32 8.27 7.32
N VAL A 44 5.84 7.58 6.30
CA VAL A 44 6.69 6.89 5.32
C VAL A 44 6.13 7.10 3.94
N MET A 45 7.01 7.21 2.94
CA MET A 45 6.60 7.20 1.55
C MET A 45 6.66 5.78 1.01
N ILE A 46 5.53 5.26 0.56
CA ILE A 46 5.42 3.93 -0.04
C ILE A 46 5.18 4.10 -1.54
N PRO A 47 5.97 3.44 -2.42
CA PRO A 47 5.71 3.46 -3.85
C PRO A 47 4.29 2.96 -4.16
N GLN A 48 3.58 3.68 -5.04
CA GLN A 48 2.20 3.34 -5.40
C GLN A 48 2.05 1.91 -5.93
N ALA A 49 3.06 1.41 -6.67
CA ALA A 49 3.07 0.02 -7.14
C ALA A 49 3.07 -1.00 -5.98
N THR A 50 3.76 -0.70 -4.87
CA THR A 50 3.78 -1.54 -3.67
C THR A 50 2.42 -1.49 -2.96
N LEU A 51 1.81 -0.30 -2.84
CA LEU A 51 0.44 -0.16 -2.31
C LEU A 51 -0.57 -0.96 -3.12
N VAL A 52 -0.48 -0.94 -4.45
CA VAL A 52 -1.35 -1.74 -5.34
C VAL A 52 -1.11 -3.24 -5.17
N LYS A 53 0.09 -3.70 -4.83
CA LYS A 53 0.33 -5.13 -4.55
C LYS A 53 -0.28 -5.56 -3.20
N MET A 54 -0.17 -4.70 -2.17
CA MET A 54 -0.73 -4.96 -0.85
C MET A 54 -2.26 -4.81 -0.82
N TYR A 55 -2.78 -3.83 -1.56
CA TYR A 55 -4.20 -3.53 -1.70
C TYR A 55 -4.57 -3.34 -3.17
N PRO A 56 -4.67 -4.42 -3.96
CA PRO A 56 -5.04 -4.29 -5.36
C PRO A 56 -6.41 -3.62 -5.48
N PRO A 57 -6.52 -2.52 -6.26
CA PRO A 57 -7.78 -1.84 -6.46
C PRO A 57 -8.77 -2.85 -7.05
N GLY A 58 -9.88 -3.05 -6.34
CA GLY A 58 -10.94 -3.99 -6.72
C GLY A 58 -10.88 -5.40 -6.13
N LEU A 59 -10.07 -5.67 -5.08
CA LEU A 59 -10.18 -6.93 -4.33
C LEU A 59 -11.33 -6.95 -3.32
N ARG A 60 -11.73 -5.80 -2.76
CA ARG A 60 -12.97 -5.70 -1.95
C ARG A 60 -14.23 -5.52 -2.79
N TYR A 61 -14.09 -4.98 -4.00
CA TYR A 61 -15.18 -4.80 -4.95
C TYR A 61 -14.64 -5.08 -6.35
N LEU A 62 -14.81 -6.32 -6.83
CA LEU A 62 -14.77 -6.52 -8.28
C LEU A 62 -15.88 -5.64 -8.85
N THR A 63 -15.51 -4.51 -9.46
CA THR A 63 -16.43 -3.66 -10.22
C THR A 63 -17.18 -4.55 -11.22
N GLU A 64 -18.44 -4.24 -11.53
CA GLU A 64 -19.25 -5.04 -12.46
C GLU A 64 -18.49 -5.32 -13.76
N ALA A 65 -17.86 -4.29 -14.34
CA ALA A 65 -17.04 -4.38 -15.55
C ALA A 65 -15.85 -5.35 -15.43
N ARG A 66 -15.30 -5.57 -14.22
CA ARG A 66 -14.23 -6.54 -13.98
C ARG A 66 -14.79 -7.95 -13.77
N ARG A 67 -15.98 -8.09 -13.17
CA ARG A 67 -16.70 -9.38 -13.07
C ARG A 67 -17.07 -9.91 -14.46
N THR A 68 -17.64 -9.08 -15.33
CA THR A 68 -18.00 -9.47 -16.71
C THR A 68 -16.77 -9.89 -17.50
N ARG A 69 -15.67 -9.13 -17.43
CA ARG A 69 -14.40 -9.48 -18.10
C ARG A 69 -13.83 -10.82 -17.62
N LEU A 70 -13.91 -11.11 -16.32
CA LEU A 70 -13.49 -12.40 -15.76
C LEU A 70 -14.41 -13.55 -16.19
N GLN A 71 -15.74 -13.35 -16.19
CA GLN A 71 -16.71 -14.34 -16.67
C GLN A 71 -16.51 -14.65 -18.15
N HIS A 72 -16.34 -13.63 -19.01
CA HIS A 72 -16.05 -13.83 -20.43
C HIS A 72 -14.73 -14.57 -20.66
N ARG A 73 -13.67 -14.29 -19.88
CA ARG A 73 -12.42 -15.07 -19.96
C ARG A 73 -12.61 -16.52 -19.54
N ARG A 74 -13.41 -16.81 -18.50
CA ARG A 74 -13.72 -18.18 -18.06
C ARG A 74 -14.54 -18.94 -19.11
N GLN A 75 -15.56 -18.32 -19.69
CA GLN A 75 -16.37 -18.91 -20.76
C GLN A 75 -15.54 -19.21 -22.02
N ARG A 76 -14.59 -18.32 -22.38
CA ARG A 76 -13.67 -18.57 -23.49
C ARG A 76 -12.67 -19.70 -23.20
N ARG A 77 -12.25 -19.88 -21.96
CA ARG A 77 -11.39 -21.01 -21.56
C ARG A 77 -12.14 -22.34 -21.47
N GLY A 78 -13.43 -22.33 -21.14
CA GLY A 78 -14.29 -23.53 -21.11
C GLY A 78 -14.81 -23.99 -22.47
N ARG A 79 -14.53 -23.25 -23.57
CA ARG A 79 -14.95 -23.59 -24.94
C ARG A 79 -13.82 -24.17 -25.81
N VAL A 80 -12.65 -24.46 -25.25
CA VAL A 80 -11.56 -25.11 -25.97
C VAL A 80 -11.57 -26.60 -25.61
N PHE A 81 -12.53 -27.35 -26.15
CA PHE A 81 -12.45 -28.80 -26.38
C PHE A 81 -13.51 -29.18 -27.41
N PRO A 82 -13.15 -29.45 -28.69
CA PRO A 82 -13.88 -30.42 -29.50
C PRO A 82 -13.63 -31.85 -28.99
#